data_AF-A0A1X7KUB6-F1
#
_entry.id   AF-A0A1X7KUB6-F1
#
_cell.length_a   1.000
_cell.length_b   1.000
_cell.length_c   1.000
_cell.angle_alpha   90.00
_cell.angle_beta   90.00
_cell.angle_gamma   90.00
#
_symmetry.space_group_name_H-M   'P 1'
#
loop_
_entity.id
_entity.type
_entity.pdbx_description
1 polymer ?
#
loop_
_entity_poly.entity_id
_entity_poly.type
_entity_poly.pdbx_seq_one_letter_code
_entity_poly.pdbx_strand_id
1 'polypeptide(L)'
;MYPAELVKPMRQDLAVAGFEELYTADEVKSALSKEGTTLVVVNSVCGCAAANARPAAKMSLQNSKKPNHLVTVFAGVDTEAVNAARNAMIPFPPSSPSMALFKDGELVHMIERHHIEGRPAEVIAENLMEAYNEFC
;
A
#
# COMPACT_ATOMS: atom_id res chain seq x y z
N MET A 1 14.75 -12.68 -7.66
CA MET A 1 14.25 -11.32 -7.91
C MET A 1 13.57 -11.32 -9.27
N TYR A 2 12.37 -10.73 -9.40
CA TYR A 2 11.65 -10.72 -10.68
C TYR A 2 12.33 -9.81 -11.72
N PRO A 3 12.26 -10.13 -13.03
CA PRO A 3 12.80 -9.26 -14.08
C PRO A 3 12.13 -7.88 -14.08
N ALA A 4 12.90 -6.82 -14.31
CA ALA A 4 12.40 -5.43 -14.31
C ALA A 4 11.23 -5.22 -15.29
N GLU A 5 11.32 -5.79 -16.50
CA GLU A 5 10.28 -5.68 -17.52
C GLU A 5 8.96 -6.35 -17.10
N LEU A 6 9.01 -7.39 -16.27
CA LEU A 6 7.82 -8.09 -15.79
C LEU A 6 7.06 -7.24 -14.76
N VAL A 7 7.80 -6.52 -13.90
CA VAL A 7 7.22 -5.76 -12.79
C VAL A 7 6.87 -4.33 -13.18
N LYS A 8 7.47 -3.79 -14.23
CA LYS A 8 7.21 -2.45 -14.77
C LYS A 8 5.71 -2.14 -14.96
N PRO A 9 4.89 -2.97 -15.63
CA PRO A 9 3.46 -2.66 -15.76
C PRO A 9 2.71 -2.68 -14.42
N MET A 10 3.13 -3.53 -13.48
CA MET A 10 2.51 -3.65 -12.16
C MET A 10 2.85 -2.47 -11.24
N ARG A 11 4.04 -1.89 -11.42
CA ARG A 11 4.49 -0.64 -10.80
C ARG A 11 3.70 0.55 -11.36
N GLN A 12 3.69 0.65 -12.69
CA GLN A 12 2.97 1.69 -13.41
C GLN A 12 1.50 1.76 -13.01
N ASP A 13 0.82 0.63 -12.81
CA ASP A 13 -0.59 0.57 -12.41
C ASP A 13 -0.92 1.42 -11.17
N LEU A 14 -0.03 1.44 -10.16
CA LEU A 14 -0.18 2.31 -8.99
C LEU A 14 0.42 3.71 -9.24
N ALA A 15 1.53 3.82 -9.96
CA ALA A 15 2.15 5.11 -10.26
C ALA A 15 1.20 6.05 -11.02
N VAL A 16 0.40 5.53 -11.98
CA VAL A 16 -0.59 6.35 -12.71
C VAL A 16 -1.70 6.85 -11.79
N ALA A 17 -1.94 6.18 -10.66
CA ALA A 17 -2.88 6.62 -9.62
C ALA A 17 -2.26 7.56 -8.59
N GLY A 18 -0.99 7.97 -8.76
CA GLY A 18 -0.31 8.94 -7.91
C GLY A 18 0.52 8.33 -6.78
N PHE A 19 0.74 7.01 -6.77
CA PHE A 19 1.63 6.38 -5.78
C PHE A 19 3.10 6.60 -6.13
N GLU A 20 3.86 7.13 -5.17
CA GLU A 20 5.32 7.22 -5.23
C GLU A 20 5.93 5.84 -4.94
N GLU A 21 6.82 5.38 -5.83
CA GLU A 21 7.51 4.11 -5.65
C GLU A 21 8.75 4.28 -4.77
N LEU A 22 8.84 3.49 -3.70
CA LEU A 22 9.97 3.51 -2.77
C LEU A 22 10.80 2.24 -2.93
N TYR A 23 12.10 2.41 -3.09
CA TYR A 23 13.06 1.36 -3.42
C TYR A 23 14.00 1.04 -2.25
N THR A 24 14.19 1.98 -1.33
CA THR A 24 15.11 1.89 -0.20
C THR A 24 14.40 1.99 1.14
N ALA A 25 15.06 1.50 2.21
CA ALA A 25 14.55 1.63 3.57
C ALA A 25 14.43 3.09 4.02
N ASP A 26 15.33 3.96 3.55
CA ASP A 26 15.36 5.37 3.97
C ASP A 26 14.25 6.19 3.29
N GLU A 27 13.91 5.88 2.04
CA GLU A 27 12.71 6.42 1.37
C GLU A 27 11.44 6.06 2.14
N VAL A 28 11.31 4.83 2.63
CA VAL A 28 10.18 4.41 3.46
C VAL A 28 10.13 5.18 4.77
N LYS A 29 11.24 5.26 5.51
CA LYS A 29 11.29 6.03 6.77
C LYS A 29 10.93 7.50 6.54
N SER A 30 11.48 8.09 5.48
CA SER A 30 11.19 9.47 5.10
C SER A 30 9.70 9.67 4.80
N ALA A 31 9.10 8.80 4.00
CA ALA A 31 7.68 8.86 3.68
C ALA A 31 6.76 8.70 4.91
N LEU A 32 7.13 7.83 5.85
CA LEU A 32 6.37 7.63 7.09
C LEU A 32 6.55 8.77 8.09
N SER A 33 7.68 9.48 8.06
CA SER A 33 7.92 10.65 8.92
C SER A 33 7.22 11.94 8.45
N LYS A 34 6.58 11.93 7.27
CA LYS A 34 5.83 13.09 6.77
C LYS A 34 4.60 13.31 7.66
N GLU A 35 4.31 14.58 7.96
CA GLU A 35 3.07 14.97 8.64
C GLU A 35 1.83 14.63 7.79
N GLY A 36 0.72 14.38 8.47
CA GLY A 36 -0.55 13.99 7.88
C GLY A 36 -0.65 12.47 7.72
N THR A 37 -1.35 12.04 6.68
CA THR A 37 -1.68 10.62 6.47
C THR A 37 -0.97 10.04 5.25
N THR A 38 -0.39 8.86 5.41
CA THR A 38 0.35 8.13 4.37
C THR A 38 -0.28 6.77 4.15
N LEU A 39 -0.79 6.52 2.94
CA LEU A 39 -1.21 5.19 2.52
C LEU A 39 -0.02 4.45 1.90
N VAL A 40 0.33 3.33 2.49
CA VAL A 40 1.37 2.41 2.00
C VAL A 40 0.71 1.19 1.38
N VAL A 41 1.01 0.92 0.10
CA VAL A 41 0.65 -0.33 -0.56
C VAL A 41 1.88 -1.22 -0.68
N VAL A 42 1.84 -2.40 -0.04
CA VAL A 42 2.82 -3.46 -0.27
C VAL A 42 2.37 -4.24 -1.51
N ASN A 43 2.81 -3.79 -2.67
CA ASN A 43 2.48 -4.38 -3.96
C ASN A 43 3.16 -5.75 -4.15
N SER A 44 2.68 -6.55 -5.09
CA SER A 44 3.17 -7.90 -5.36
C SER A 44 2.81 -8.34 -6.78
N VAL A 45 3.51 -9.35 -7.28
CA VAL A 45 3.20 -9.99 -8.58
C VAL A 45 1.99 -10.92 -8.55
N CYS A 46 1.50 -11.27 -7.36
CA CYS A 46 0.43 -12.26 -7.21
C CYS A 46 -0.91 -11.80 -7.81
N GLY A 47 -1.75 -12.76 -8.20
CA GLY A 47 -3.04 -12.49 -8.85
C GLY A 47 -3.99 -11.62 -8.01
N CYS A 48 -4.02 -11.81 -6.68
CA CYS A 48 -4.85 -10.98 -5.80
C CYS A 48 -4.35 -9.52 -5.70
N ALA A 49 -3.07 -9.24 -5.97
CA ALA A 49 -2.61 -7.86 -6.09
C ALA A 49 -3.20 -7.19 -7.34
N ALA A 50 -3.26 -7.93 -8.46
CA ALA A 50 -3.80 -7.44 -9.71
C ALA A 50 -5.32 -7.30 -9.70
N ALA A 51 -6.03 -8.29 -9.17
CA ALA A 51 -7.49 -8.33 -9.20
C ALA A 51 -8.14 -7.54 -8.06
N ASN A 52 -7.48 -7.42 -6.90
CA ASN A 52 -8.11 -6.92 -5.68
C ASN A 52 -7.36 -5.72 -5.11
N ALA A 53 -6.08 -5.85 -4.74
CA ALA A 53 -5.37 -4.81 -3.99
C ALA A 53 -5.15 -3.51 -4.78
N ARG A 54 -4.58 -3.56 -5.99
CA ARG A 54 -4.33 -2.36 -6.79
C ARG A 54 -5.63 -1.68 -7.23
N PRO A 55 -6.66 -2.41 -7.72
CA PRO A 55 -7.96 -1.81 -7.98
C PRO A 55 -8.56 -1.15 -6.73
N ALA A 56 -8.54 -1.82 -5.58
CA ALA A 56 -9.08 -1.28 -4.33
C ALA A 56 -8.38 0.00 -3.88
N ALA A 57 -7.03 0.02 -3.93
CA ALA A 57 -6.23 1.19 -3.61
C ALA A 57 -6.54 2.37 -4.53
N LYS A 58 -6.86 2.14 -5.81
CA LYS A 58 -7.26 3.20 -6.75
C LYS A 58 -8.68 3.68 -6.53
N MET A 59 -9.59 2.75 -6.26
CA MET A 59 -11.00 3.04 -5.97
C MET A 59 -11.14 3.85 -4.67
N SER A 60 -10.38 3.52 -3.62
CA SER A 60 -10.43 4.21 -2.33
C SER A 60 -10.10 5.70 -2.45
N LEU A 61 -9.27 6.08 -3.43
CA LEU A 61 -8.92 7.47 -3.73
C LEU A 61 -10.05 8.26 -4.41
N GLN A 62 -11.21 7.67 -4.67
CA GLN A 62 -12.40 8.40 -5.11
C GLN A 62 -13.20 8.99 -3.93
N ASN A 63 -12.82 8.66 -2.68
CA ASN A 63 -13.47 9.20 -1.48
C ASN A 63 -13.28 10.71 -1.35
N SER A 64 -14.14 11.36 -0.56
CA SER A 64 -14.03 12.80 -0.28
C SER A 64 -12.78 13.13 0.56
N LYS A 65 -12.51 12.30 1.58
CA LYS A 65 -11.29 12.34 2.39
C LYS A 65 -10.26 11.36 1.85
N LYS A 66 -9.01 11.82 1.73
CA LYS A 66 -7.92 11.05 1.12
C LYS A 66 -6.62 11.23 1.90
N PRO A 67 -5.72 10.24 1.85
CA PRO A 67 -4.37 10.37 2.39
C PRO A 67 -3.60 11.53 1.73
N ASN A 68 -2.72 12.17 2.51
CA ASN A 68 -1.84 13.22 2.00
C ASN A 68 -0.73 12.66 1.11
N HIS A 69 -0.23 11.48 1.46
CA HIS A 69 0.85 10.80 0.76
C HIS A 69 0.43 9.41 0.32
N LEU A 70 0.76 9.04 -0.91
CA LEU A 70 0.47 7.74 -1.50
C LEU A 70 1.81 7.11 -1.88
N VAL A 71 2.15 5.99 -1.27
CA VAL A 71 3.43 5.31 -1.52
C VAL A 71 3.26 3.82 -1.71
N THR A 72 4.15 3.22 -2.49
CA THR A 72 4.15 1.77 -2.73
C THR A 72 5.55 1.20 -2.63
N VAL A 73 5.63 -0.01 -2.08
CA VAL A 73 6.84 -0.85 -2.08
C VAL A 73 6.52 -2.16 -2.80
N PHE A 74 7.51 -2.80 -3.43
CA PHE A 74 7.24 -4.00 -4.24
C PHE A 74 7.82 -5.28 -3.64
N ALA A 75 6.96 -6.12 -3.06
CA ALA A 75 7.34 -7.40 -2.46
C ALA A 75 7.97 -8.37 -3.48
N GLY A 76 9.15 -8.90 -3.15
CA GLY A 76 9.92 -9.80 -4.02
C GLY A 76 10.84 -9.09 -5.02
N VAL A 77 10.89 -7.75 -4.98
CA VAL A 77 11.76 -6.90 -5.80
C VAL A 77 12.56 -5.96 -4.90
N ASP A 78 11.89 -5.05 -4.20
CA ASP A 78 12.52 -3.99 -3.38
C ASP A 78 12.67 -4.45 -1.93
N THR A 79 13.51 -5.46 -1.69
CA THR A 79 13.59 -6.17 -0.40
C THR A 79 13.79 -5.22 0.79
N GLU A 80 14.67 -4.22 0.68
CA GLU A 80 14.96 -3.29 1.77
C GLU A 80 13.76 -2.39 2.10
N ALA A 81 13.14 -1.78 1.09
CA ALA A 81 11.94 -0.97 1.27
C ALA A 81 10.77 -1.80 1.85
N VAL A 82 10.57 -3.01 1.32
CA VAL A 82 9.51 -3.91 1.80
C VAL A 82 9.71 -4.30 3.26
N ASN A 83 10.95 -4.60 3.67
CA ASN A 83 11.28 -4.93 5.05
C ASN A 83 11.07 -3.72 5.97
N ALA A 84 11.48 -2.52 5.56
CA ALA A 84 11.25 -1.30 6.32
C ALA A 84 9.74 -1.03 6.51
N ALA A 85 8.95 -1.17 5.44
CA ALA A 85 7.50 -0.99 5.49
C ALA A 85 6.84 -2.02 6.43
N ARG A 86 7.24 -3.29 6.35
CA ARG A 86 6.70 -4.35 7.22
C ARG A 86 7.06 -4.16 8.70
N ASN A 87 8.27 -3.69 9.00
CA ASN A 87 8.66 -3.39 10.37
C ASN A 87 7.82 -2.27 10.99
N ALA A 88 7.37 -1.30 10.18
CA ALA A 88 6.44 -0.27 10.60
C ALA A 88 4.98 -0.77 10.76
N MET A 89 4.66 -1.96 10.24
CA MET A 89 3.33 -2.58 10.29
C MET A 89 3.17 -3.58 11.46
N ILE A 90 4.07 -3.60 12.43
CA ILE A 90 3.97 -4.47 13.62
C ILE A 90 2.73 -4.06 14.45
N PRO A 91 1.97 -5.01 15.04
CA PRO A 91 2.25 -6.45 15.20
C PRO A 91 1.72 -7.35 14.07
N PHE A 92 1.28 -6.78 12.94
CA PHE A 92 0.68 -7.57 11.87
C PHE A 92 1.72 -8.42 11.15
N PRO A 93 1.43 -9.71 10.88
CA PRO A 93 2.38 -10.59 10.21
C PRO A 93 2.68 -10.08 8.78
N PRO A 94 3.95 -10.14 8.34
CA PRO A 94 4.33 -9.80 6.98
C PRO A 94 3.50 -10.57 5.93
N SER A 95 2.77 -9.83 5.10
CA SER A 95 2.03 -10.40 3.97
C SER A 95 2.23 -9.58 2.70
N SER A 96 1.75 -10.10 1.56
CA SER A 96 1.70 -9.36 0.30
C SER A 96 0.65 -10.00 -0.63
N PRO A 97 -0.28 -9.21 -1.21
CA PRO A 97 -0.40 -7.77 -1.05
C PRO A 97 -0.94 -7.42 0.34
N SER A 98 -0.63 -6.23 0.83
CA SER A 98 -1.20 -5.65 2.05
C SER A 98 -1.18 -4.13 1.95
N MET A 99 -2.01 -3.46 2.75
CA MET A 99 -2.13 -2.00 2.73
C MET A 99 -2.21 -1.46 4.15
N ALA A 100 -1.59 -0.32 4.40
CA ALA A 100 -1.57 0.31 5.71
C ALA A 100 -1.79 1.82 5.58
N LEU A 101 -2.55 2.39 6.51
CA LEU A 101 -2.66 3.83 6.67
C LEU A 101 -1.87 4.23 7.91
N PHE A 102 -0.99 5.21 7.73
CA PHE A 102 -0.25 5.85 8.81
C PHE A 102 -0.75 7.28 9.00
N LYS A 103 -0.69 7.77 10.23
CA LYS A 103 -0.95 9.16 10.58
C LYS A 103 0.21 9.66 11.46
N ASP A 104 0.93 10.67 10.98
CA ASP A 104 2.08 11.27 11.68
C ASP A 104 3.10 10.20 12.15
N GLY A 105 3.34 9.19 11.29
CA GLY A 105 4.25 8.07 11.56
C GLY A 105 3.65 6.89 12.32
N GLU A 106 2.44 7.02 12.88
CA GLU A 106 1.77 5.96 13.63
C GLU A 106 0.84 5.12 12.74
N LEU A 107 0.87 3.80 12.90
CA LEU A 107 -0.02 2.88 12.17
C LEU A 107 -1.45 3.01 12.72
N VAL A 108 -2.39 3.48 11.89
CA VAL A 108 -3.80 3.70 12.31
C VAL A 108 -4.78 2.73 11.65
N HIS A 109 -4.42 2.13 10.51
CA HIS A 109 -5.25 1.11 9.85
C HIS A 109 -4.40 0.11 9.08
N MET A 110 -4.84 -1.15 9.03
CA MET A 110 -4.12 -2.23 8.33
C MET A 110 -5.09 -3.18 7.63
N ILE A 111 -4.76 -3.53 6.39
CA ILE A 111 -5.43 -4.54 5.58
C ILE A 111 -4.39 -5.60 5.20
N GLU A 112 -4.46 -6.74 5.90
CA GLU A 112 -3.65 -7.91 5.62
C GLU A 112 -4.11 -8.67 4.36
N ARG A 113 -3.24 -9.51 3.80
CA ARG A 113 -3.57 -10.32 2.62
C ARG A 113 -4.87 -11.11 2.75
N HIS A 114 -5.16 -11.70 3.92
CA HIS A 114 -6.37 -12.50 4.11
C HIS A 114 -7.67 -11.67 4.06
N HIS A 115 -7.57 -10.35 4.22
CA HIS A 115 -8.67 -9.41 3.98
C HIS A 115 -8.77 -8.97 2.51
N ILE A 116 -7.77 -9.29 1.68
CA ILE A 116 -7.74 -8.95 0.25
C ILE A 116 -8.09 -10.17 -0.61
N GLU A 117 -7.50 -11.32 -0.28
CA GLU A 117 -7.63 -12.55 -1.04
C GLU A 117 -9.08 -13.06 -1.01
N GLY A 118 -9.67 -13.22 -2.19
CA GLY A 118 -11.06 -13.65 -2.34
C GLY A 118 -12.12 -12.57 -2.07
N ARG A 119 -11.73 -11.31 -1.82
CA ARG A 119 -12.69 -10.21 -1.61
C ARG A 119 -12.77 -9.27 -2.81
N PRO A 120 -13.95 -8.78 -3.19
CA PRO A 120 -14.09 -7.77 -4.25
C PRO A 120 -13.28 -6.51 -3.94
N ALA A 121 -12.75 -5.87 -4.98
CA ALA A 121 -11.96 -4.65 -4.84
C ALA A 121 -12.75 -3.51 -4.19
N GLU A 122 -14.04 -3.44 -4.47
CA GLU A 122 -14.99 -2.46 -3.95
C GLU A 122 -15.10 -2.56 -2.42
N VAL A 123 -15.22 -3.78 -1.88
CA VAL A 123 -15.31 -4.01 -0.43
C VAL A 123 -14.00 -3.62 0.28
N ILE A 124 -12.87 -3.89 -0.35
CA ILE A 124 -11.56 -3.51 0.19
C ILE A 124 -11.38 -1.98 0.11
N ALA A 125 -11.87 -1.36 -0.97
CA ALA A 125 -11.86 0.09 -1.13
C ALA A 125 -12.73 0.76 -0.08
N GLU A 126 -13.95 0.28 0.16
CA GLU A 126 -14.86 0.77 1.21
C GLU A 126 -14.18 0.74 2.59
N ASN A 127 -13.50 -0.37 2.92
CA ASN A 127 -12.75 -0.48 4.17
C ASN A 127 -11.62 0.58 4.28
N LEU A 128 -10.93 0.88 3.18
CA LEU A 128 -9.96 1.98 3.15
C LEU A 128 -10.63 3.35 3.29
N MET A 129 -11.77 3.57 2.62
CA MET A 129 -12.51 4.83 2.69
C MET A 129 -13.03 5.11 4.11
N GLU A 130 -13.47 4.08 4.83
CA GLU A 130 -13.86 4.16 6.24
C GLU A 130 -12.68 4.65 7.09
N ALA A 131 -11.50 4.05 6.92
CA ALA A 131 -10.29 4.52 7.59
C ALA A 131 -9.91 5.96 7.23
N TYR A 132 -10.06 6.36 5.95
CA TYR A 132 -9.81 7.75 5.56
C TYR A 132 -10.82 8.71 6.21
N ASN A 133 -12.07 8.30 6.35
CA ASN A 133 -13.10 9.13 6.97
C ASN A 133 -12.80 9.44 8.44
N GLU A 134 -12.19 8.48 9.13
CA GLU A 134 -11.77 8.60 10.52
C GLU A 134 -10.47 9.40 10.69
N PHE A 135 -9.45 9.11 9.87
CA PHE A 135 -8.09 9.58 10.15
C PHE A 135 -7.61 10.75 9.28
N CYS A 136 -8.18 10.94 8.08
CA CYS A 136 -7.82 12.00 7.13
C CYS A 136 -8.68 13.25 7.27
#